data_AF-A0A942QYN8-F1
#
_entry.id   AF-A0A942QYN8-F1
#
_cell.length_a   1.000
_cell.length_b   1.000
_cell.length_c   1.000
_cell.angle_alpha   90.00
_cell.angle_beta   90.00
_cell.angle_gamma   90.00
#
_symmetry.space_group_name_H-M   'P 1'
#
loop_
_entity.id
_entity.type
_entity.pdbx_description
1 polymer ?
#
loop_
_entity_poly.entity_id
_entity_poly.type
_entity_poly.pdbx_seq_one_letter_code
_entity_poly.pdbx_strand_id
1 'polypeptide(L)'
;MAAHSQPDSASDATPGAQPPPLPYEAAFLAAPFPSSLSRQCDGRLLAVNDAWLALTGSRREDVIGRTTVELGHWPDGQARHDFLQRVQADVQHETIWLARG
;
A
#
# COMPACT_ATOMS: atom_id res chain seq x y z
N MET A 1 -25.85 50.13 31.53
CA MET A 1 -24.76 49.20 31.92
C MET A 1 -24.82 48.04 30.94
N ALA A 2 -23.68 47.74 30.31
CA ALA A 2 -23.59 47.00 29.06
C ALA A 2 -23.92 45.50 29.20
N ALA A 3 -24.74 45.02 28.26
CA ALA A 3 -24.85 43.61 27.92
C ALA A 3 -23.47 43.11 27.45
N HIS A 4 -22.93 42.09 28.11
CA HIS A 4 -21.82 41.30 27.59
C HIS A 4 -22.26 39.84 27.58
N SER A 5 -22.74 39.44 26.40
CA SER A 5 -22.91 38.07 25.98
C SER A 5 -21.64 37.27 26.25
N GLN A 6 -21.74 36.14 26.94
CA GLN A 6 -20.71 35.11 26.87
C GLN A 6 -20.80 34.42 25.50
N PRO A 7 -19.67 34.11 24.86
CA PRO A 7 -19.65 33.55 23.53
C PRO A 7 -20.10 32.09 23.53
N ASP A 8 -20.75 31.71 22.43
CA ASP A 8 -21.12 30.35 22.08
C ASP A 8 -19.97 29.38 22.34
N SER A 9 -20.18 28.49 23.31
CA SER A 9 -19.45 27.23 23.41
C SER A 9 -19.79 26.40 22.19
N ALA A 10 -19.07 26.60 21.09
CA ALA A 10 -19.00 25.65 19.99
C ALA A 10 -18.31 24.37 20.51
N SER A 11 -19.08 23.57 21.23
CA SER A 11 -18.78 22.17 21.52
C SER A 11 -19.05 21.36 20.25
N ASP A 12 -18.21 21.56 19.24
CA ASP A 12 -18.35 20.89 17.94
C ASP A 12 -17.22 19.88 17.69
N ALA A 13 -17.15 18.88 18.56
CA ALA A 13 -16.40 17.68 18.28
C ALA A 13 -17.28 16.48 18.58
N THR A 14 -18.00 16.01 17.56
CA THR A 14 -18.63 14.69 17.57
C THR A 14 -17.51 13.65 17.77
N PRO A 15 -17.44 12.93 18.90
CA PRO A 15 -16.49 11.86 19.07
C PRO A 15 -17.05 10.62 18.36
N GLY A 16 -16.44 10.20 17.26
CA GLY A 16 -16.75 8.88 16.68
C GLY A 16 -16.79 8.78 15.16
N ALA A 17 -16.66 9.87 14.40
CA ALA A 17 -16.52 9.75 12.96
C ALA A 17 -15.09 9.29 12.63
N GLN A 18 -14.90 8.00 12.39
CA GLN A 18 -13.68 7.56 11.70
C GLN A 18 -13.63 8.26 10.33
N PRO A 19 -12.49 8.85 9.95
CA PRO A 19 -12.34 9.39 8.61
C PRO A 19 -12.61 8.28 7.59
N PRO A 20 -13.19 8.60 6.42
CA PRO A 20 -13.45 7.61 5.39
C PRO A 20 -12.17 6.85 5.07
N PRO A 21 -12.25 5.54 4.78
CA PRO A 21 -11.06 4.76 4.46
C PRO A 21 -10.32 5.40 3.30
N LEU A 22 -8.98 5.40 3.40
CA LEU A 22 -8.13 5.95 2.35
C LEU A 22 -8.34 5.17 1.04
N PRO A 23 -8.25 5.84 -0.13
CA PRO A 23 -8.12 5.15 -1.40
C PRO A 23 -7.00 4.11 -1.35
N TYR A 24 -7.16 2.99 -2.06
CA TYR A 24 -6.16 1.91 -2.11
C TYR A 24 -4.74 2.42 -2.30
N GLU A 25 -4.54 3.35 -3.25
CA GLU A 25 -3.22 3.88 -3.57
C GLU A 25 -2.60 4.62 -2.37
N ALA A 26 -3.38 5.44 -1.67
CA ALA A 26 -2.91 6.14 -0.47
C ALA A 26 -2.57 5.16 0.66
N ALA A 27 -3.39 4.13 0.87
CA ALA A 27 -3.12 3.10 1.87
C ALA A 27 -1.86 2.27 1.53
N PHE A 28 -1.69 1.88 0.26
CA PHE A 28 -0.52 1.14 -0.23
C PHE A 28 0.77 1.95 -0.08
N LEU A 29 0.75 3.22 -0.48
CA LEU A 29 1.90 4.11 -0.40
C LEU A 29 2.30 4.40 1.05
N ALA A 30 1.34 4.52 1.96
CA ALA A 30 1.57 4.80 3.38
C ALA A 30 1.88 3.55 4.22
N ALA A 31 1.75 2.33 3.67
CA ALA A 31 1.97 1.10 4.41
C ALA A 31 3.42 1.03 4.95
N PRO A 32 3.63 0.71 6.24
CA PRO A 32 4.95 0.75 6.87
C PRO A 32 5.84 -0.46 6.52
N PHE A 33 5.33 -1.40 5.72
CA PHE A 33 6.06 -2.58 5.28
C PHE A 33 6.41 -2.51 3.79
N PRO A 34 7.61 -2.96 3.38
CA PRO A 34 8.02 -3.01 1.99
C PRO A 34 7.02 -3.76 1.11
N SER A 35 6.42 -3.05 0.16
CA SER A 35 5.39 -3.60 -0.72
C SER A 35 5.65 -3.23 -2.18
N SER A 36 5.44 -4.20 -3.07
CA SER A 36 5.53 -4.02 -4.51
C SER A 36 4.36 -4.69 -5.21
N LEU A 37 3.93 -4.11 -6.33
CA LEU A 37 2.95 -4.68 -7.23
C LEU A 37 3.65 -5.04 -8.53
N SER A 38 3.60 -6.31 -8.92
CA SER A 38 4.15 -6.79 -10.19
C SER A 38 3.08 -7.43 -11.05
N ARG A 39 3.22 -7.28 -12.38
CA ARG A 39 2.36 -7.99 -13.33
C ARG A 39 2.68 -9.49 -13.26
N GLN A 40 1.64 -10.32 -13.16
CA GLN A 40 1.82 -11.76 -12.99
C GLN A 40 2.58 -12.40 -14.15
N CYS A 41 2.24 -12.06 -15.40
CA CYS A 41 2.75 -12.76 -16.59
C CYS A 41 4.27 -12.61 -16.82
N ASP A 42 4.86 -11.46 -16.50
CA ASP A 42 6.26 -11.15 -16.81
C ASP A 42 7.06 -10.63 -15.60
N GLY A 43 6.40 -10.37 -14.47
CA GLY A 43 7.03 -9.83 -13.27
C GLY A 43 7.40 -8.37 -13.35
N ARG A 44 6.84 -7.61 -14.30
CA ARG A 44 7.10 -6.17 -14.40
C ARG A 44 6.54 -5.41 -13.20
N LEU A 45 7.38 -4.64 -12.50
CA LEU A 45 6.94 -3.78 -11.41
C LEU A 45 6.07 -2.64 -11.93
N LEU A 46 4.87 -2.53 -11.37
CA LEU A 46 3.87 -1.50 -11.67
C LEU A 46 3.84 -0.43 -10.57
N ALA A 47 4.08 -0.82 -9.31
CA ALA A 47 4.12 0.10 -8.19
C ALA A 47 5.05 -0.43 -7.08
N VAL A 48 5.64 0.49 -6.32
CA VAL A 48 6.39 0.22 -5.09
C VAL A 48 6.11 1.34 -4.09
N ASN A 49 5.95 0.98 -2.82
CA ASN A 49 5.78 1.98 -1.76
C ASN A 49 7.13 2.50 -1.25
N ASP A 50 7.11 3.52 -0.39
CA ASP A 50 8.34 4.17 0.09
C ASP A 50 9.17 3.24 1.00
N ALA A 51 8.51 2.37 1.76
CA ALA A 51 9.20 1.36 2.57
C ALA A 51 10.02 0.39 1.71
N TRP A 52 9.53 0.03 0.51
CA TRP A 52 10.26 -0.82 -0.43
C TRP A 52 11.51 -0.13 -0.99
N LEU A 53 11.41 1.15 -1.32
CA LEU A 53 12.55 1.94 -1.79
C LEU A 53 13.60 2.09 -0.69
N ALA A 54 13.16 2.35 0.54
CA ALA A 54 14.05 2.43 1.69
C ALA A 54 14.78 1.10 1.97
N LEU A 55 14.09 -0.04 1.83
CA LEU A 55 14.68 -1.36 2.01
C LEU A 55 15.73 -1.68 0.93
N THR A 56 15.41 -1.39 -0.33
CA THR A 56 16.23 -1.79 -1.48
C THR A 56 17.31 -0.77 -1.83
N GLY A 57 17.23 0.46 -1.31
CA GLY A 57 18.11 1.56 -1.68
C GLY A 57 17.93 2.03 -3.13
N SER A 58 16.85 1.62 -3.79
CA SER A 58 16.59 1.95 -5.20
C SER A 58 15.77 3.23 -5.33
N ARG A 59 15.89 3.90 -6.48
CA ARG A 59 14.98 5.00 -6.86
C ARG A 59 13.78 4.44 -7.60
N ARG A 60 12.63 5.10 -7.48
CA ARG A 60 11.37 4.60 -8.07
C ARG A 60 11.46 4.50 -9.59
N GLU A 61 12.02 5.50 -10.23
CA GLU A 61 12.26 5.59 -11.67
C GLU A 61 13.18 4.50 -12.21
N ASP A 62 14.06 3.94 -11.37
CA ASP A 62 15.02 2.91 -11.78
C ASP A 62 14.44 1.50 -11.70
N VAL A 63 13.25 1.33 -11.08
CA VAL A 63 12.63 0.03 -10.81
C VAL A 63 11.27 -0.14 -11.46
N ILE A 64 10.48 0.92 -11.57
CA ILE A 64 9.18 0.85 -12.24
C ILE A 64 9.37 0.48 -13.70
N GLY A 65 8.58 -0.48 -14.16
CA GLY A 65 8.69 -1.01 -15.51
C GLY A 65 9.80 -2.04 -15.69
N ARG A 66 10.65 -2.33 -14.70
CA ARG A 66 11.59 -3.46 -14.77
C ARG A 66 10.98 -4.73 -14.22
N THR A 67 11.47 -5.88 -14.64
CA THR A 67 11.02 -7.16 -14.12
C THR A 67 11.70 -7.46 -12.78
N THR A 68 11.03 -8.20 -11.90
CA THR A 68 11.62 -8.65 -10.64
C THR A 68 12.86 -9.53 -10.83
N VAL A 69 13.05 -10.13 -12.01
CA VAL A 69 14.25 -10.89 -12.37
C VAL A 69 15.39 -9.93 -12.74
N GLU A 70 15.14 -8.91 -13.55
CA GLU A 70 16.12 -7.86 -13.88
C GLU A 70 16.62 -7.10 -12.65
N LEU A 71 15.80 -7.04 -11.60
CA LEU A 71 16.11 -6.44 -10.31
C LEU A 71 16.80 -7.40 -9.33
N GLY A 72 16.99 -8.67 -9.73
CA GLY A 72 17.71 -9.67 -8.93
C GLY A 72 16.91 -10.22 -7.76
N HIS A 73 15.59 -10.04 -7.69
CA HIS A 73 14.76 -10.65 -6.63
C HIS A 73 14.57 -12.16 -6.83
N TRP A 74 14.77 -12.62 -8.07
CA TRP A 74 14.70 -14.01 -8.45
C TRP A 74 15.97 -14.38 -9.22
N PRO A 75 16.50 -15.61 -9.05
CA PRO A 75 17.63 -16.09 -9.83
C PRO A 75 17.34 -16.07 -11.34
N ASP A 76 16.11 -16.45 -11.72
CA ASP A 76 15.63 -16.45 -13.10
C ASP A 76 14.09 -16.42 -13.14
N GLY A 77 13.54 -16.40 -14.35
CA GLY A 77 12.10 -16.41 -14.59
C GLY A 77 11.40 -17.72 -14.19
N GLN A 78 12.10 -18.86 -14.23
CA GLN A 78 11.54 -20.16 -13.88
C GLN A 78 11.35 -20.27 -12.36
N ALA A 79 12.35 -19.89 -11.58
CA ALA A 79 12.27 -19.84 -10.12
C ALA A 79 11.10 -18.97 -9.64
N ARG A 80 10.90 -17.81 -10.30
CA ARG A 80 9.73 -16.96 -10.05
C ARG A 80 8.42 -17.66 -10.41
N HIS A 81 8.36 -18.30 -11.57
CA HIS A 81 7.16 -19.00 -12.03
C HIS A 81 6.77 -20.12 -11.05
N ASP A 82 7.73 -20.96 -10.66
CA ASP A 82 7.52 -22.07 -9.74
C ASP A 82 7.05 -21.58 -8.37
N PHE A 83 7.62 -20.46 -7.88
CA PHE A 83 7.14 -19.82 -6.66
C PHE A 83 5.70 -19.34 -6.78
N LEU A 84 5.33 -18.67 -7.88
CA LEU A 84 3.97 -18.18 -8.07
C LEU A 84 2.96 -19.32 -8.21
N GLN A 85 3.32 -20.44 -8.84
CA GLN A 85 2.47 -21.64 -8.89
C GLN A 85 2.22 -22.20 -7.49
N ARG A 86 3.26 -22.25 -6.64
CA ARG A 86 3.13 -22.69 -5.25
C ARG A 86 2.30 -21.72 -4.42
N VAL A 87 2.56 -20.41 -4.52
CA VAL A 87 1.79 -19.40 -3.79
C VAL A 87 0.35 -19.38 -4.26
N GLN A 88 0.05 -19.54 -5.54
CA GLN A 88 -1.34 -19.66 -6.04
C GLN A 88 -2.10 -20.83 -5.42
N ALA A 89 -1.40 -21.92 -5.08
CA ALA A 89 -1.99 -23.05 -4.37
C ALA A 89 -2.21 -22.76 -2.86
N ASP A 90 -1.53 -21.76 -2.30
CA ASP A 90 -1.43 -21.47 -0.86
C ASP A 90 -1.79 -20.02 -0.48
N VAL A 91 -2.42 -19.23 -1.38
CA VAL A 91 -2.65 -17.80 -1.15
C VAL A 91 -3.53 -17.62 0.08
N GLN A 92 -2.90 -17.26 1.20
CA GLN A 92 -3.54 -16.54 2.28
C GLN A 92 -3.93 -15.19 1.69
N HIS A 93 -5.19 -15.08 1.27
CA HIS A 93 -5.81 -13.80 1.04
C HIS A 93 -5.77 -13.02 2.36
N GLU A 94 -4.73 -12.22 2.60
CA GLU A 94 -4.91 -11.06 3.47
C GLU A 94 -5.68 -10.01 2.65
N THR A 95 -6.92 -10.36 2.33
CA THR A 95 -7.92 -9.43 1.83
C THR A 95 -8.15 -8.46 2.97
N ILE A 96 -7.55 -7.28 2.88
CA ILE A 96 -7.96 -6.15 3.70
C ILE A 96 -9.41 -5.83 3.27
N TRP A 97 -10.36 -6.42 3.98
CA TRP A 97 -11.76 -6.04 3.92
C TRP A 97 -11.88 -4.67 4.58
N LEU A 98 -11.81 -3.58 3.80
CA LEU A 98 -12.35 -2.30 4.25
C LEU A 98 -13.88 -2.43 4.21
N ALA A 99 -14.41 -2.82 5.36
CA ALA A 99 -15.80 -2.77 5.83
C ALA A 99 -16.92 -2.74 4.78
N ARG A 100 -17.70 -3.82 4.74
CA ARG A 100 -19.09 -3.80 4.30
C ARG A 100 -19.97 -3.91 5.55
N GLY A 101 -20.94 -3.00 5.70
CA GLY A 101 -22.02 -3.08 6.69
C GLY A 101 -22.04 -1.91 7.64
#